data_AF-A0AAW0IT41-F1
#
_entry.id   AF-A0AAW0IT41-F1
#
_cell.length_a   1.000
_cell.length_b   1.000
_cell.length_c   1.000
_cell.angle_alpha   90.00
_cell.angle_beta   90.00
_cell.angle_gamma   90.00
#
_symmetry.space_group_name_H-M   'P 1'
#
loop_
_entity.id
_entity.type
_entity.pdbx_description
1 polymer ?
#
loop_
_entity_poly.entity_id
_entity_poly.type
_entity_poly.pdbx_seq_one_letter_code
_entity_poly.pdbx_strand_id
1 'polypeptide(L)' 'MLYLGAASGTTVSHISDIVGPDGLVYAVEFSHWSGRDLINLAKKRTNIISVIEDARHHTNTACLSPWWM' A
#
# COMPACT_ATOMS: atom_id res chain seq x y z
N MET A 1 0.66 -9.64 3.81
CA MET A 1 2.05 -9.20 4.11
C MET A 1 2.09 -7.69 4.28
N LEU A 2 2.98 -7.18 5.13
CA LEU A 2 3.20 -5.74 5.36
C LEU A 2 4.58 -5.34 4.83
N TYR A 3 4.66 -4.29 4.03
CA TYR A 3 5.89 -3.76 3.44
C TYR A 3 6.04 -2.26 3.75
N LEU A 4 7.13 -1.90 4.43
CA LEU A 4 7.42 -0.53 4.86
C LEU A 4 8.43 0.12 3.89
N GLY A 5 8.16 1.35 3.46
CA GLY A 5 9.01 2.04 2.48
C GLY A 5 8.81 1.50 1.06
N ALA A 6 7.55 1.42 0.63
CA ALA A 6 7.15 0.85 -0.65
C ALA A 6 7.65 1.65 -1.87
N ALA A 7 8.07 2.90 -1.68
CA ALA A 7 8.48 3.85 -2.71
C ALA A 7 7.46 3.89 -3.86
N SER A 8 7.90 3.68 -5.10
CA SER A 8 7.03 3.59 -6.27
C SER A 8 6.33 2.24 -6.44
N GLY A 9 6.61 1.25 -5.59
CA GLY A 9 5.91 -0.03 -5.56
C GLY A 9 6.50 -1.15 -6.42
N THR A 10 7.73 -1.02 -6.95
CA THR A 10 8.36 -2.06 -7.80
C THR A 10 8.58 -3.39 -7.06
N THR A 11 8.97 -3.37 -5.79
CA THR A 11 9.09 -4.61 -5.00
C THR A 11 7.72 -5.14 -4.61
N VAL A 12 6.81 -4.24 -4.24
CA VAL A 12 5.44 -4.56 -3.85
C VAL A 12 4.70 -5.26 -4.99
N SER A 13 4.96 -4.90 -6.25
CA SER A 13 4.38 -5.59 -7.39
C SER A 13 4.83 -7.06 -7.45
N HIS A 14 6.12 -7.33 -7.30
CA HIS A 14 6.60 -8.72 -7.30
C HIS A 14 6.03 -9.52 -6.12
N ILE A 15 5.95 -8.90 -4.93
CA ILE A 15 5.34 -9.55 -3.76
C ILE A 15 3.85 -9.85 -4.01
N SER A 16 3.12 -8.92 -4.61
CA SER A 16 1.72 -9.13 -5.03
C SER A 16 1.58 -10.34 -5.94
N ASP A 17 2.51 -10.51 -6.89
CA ASP A 17 2.45 -11.63 -7.84
C ASP A 17 2.76 -12.98 -7.15
N ILE A 18 3.60 -12.98 -6.11
CA ILE A 18 3.91 -14.17 -5.30
C ILE A 18 2.74 -14.55 -4.38
N VAL A 19 2.14 -13.56 -3.73
CA VAL A 19 1.04 -13.76 -2.78
C VAL A 19 -0.25 -14.15 -3.52
N GLY A 20 -0.38 -13.75 -4.78
CA GLY A 20 -1.52 -14.06 -5.61
C GLY A 20 -2.76 -13.24 -5.27
N PRO A 21 -3.91 -13.57 -5.90
CA PRO A 21 -5.15 -12.81 -5.77
C PRO A 21 -5.81 -12.94 -4.39
N ASP A 22 -5.58 -14.06 -3.68
CA ASP A 22 -6.24 -14.33 -2.39
C ASP A 22 -5.52 -13.70 -1.20
N GLY A 23 -4.27 -13.26 -1.36
CA GLY A 23 -3.52 -12.64 -0.28
C GLY A 23 -3.33 -11.14 -0.46
N LEU A 24 -3.28 -10.43 0.66
CA LEU A 24 -3.20 -8.96 0.68
C LEU A 24 -1.78 -8.47 0.97
N VAL A 25 -1.40 -7.39 0.28
CA VAL A 25 -0.14 -6.68 0.49
C VAL A 25 -0.42 -5.25 0.94
N TYR A 26 -0.01 -4.93 2.17
CA TYR A 26 -0.06 -3.57 2.70
C TYR A 26 1.26 -2.87 2.43
N ALA A 27 1.22 -1.82 1.61
CA ALA A 27 2.39 -1.08 1.18
C ALA A 27 2.36 0.33 1.78
N VAL A 28 3.25 0.58 2.72
CA VAL A 28 3.34 1.86 3.43
C VAL A 28 4.42 2.72 2.79
N GLU A 29 4.08 3.96 2.44
CA GLU A 29 5.01 4.95 1.92
C GLU A 29 4.74 6.33 2.52
N PHE A 30 5.78 7.10 2.82
CA PHE A 30 5.63 8.46 3.37
C PHE A 30 5.71 9.53 2.28
N SER A 31 6.52 9.30 1.25
CA SER A 31 6.71 10.24 0.16
C SER A 31 5.44 10.40 -0.66
N HIS A 32 4.91 11.63 -0.72
CA HIS A 32 3.75 11.93 -1.56
C HIS A 32 4.07 11.81 -3.06
N TRP A 33 5.32 12.05 -3.45
CA TRP A 33 5.75 11.94 -4.85
C TRP A 33 5.83 10.48 -5.28
N SER A 34 6.50 9.64 -4.49
CA SER A 34 6.63 8.20 -4.77
C SER A 34 5.33 7.46 -4.55
N GLY A 35 4.54 7.88 -3.56
CA GLY A 35 3.25 7.27 -3.26
C GLY A 35 2.20 7.44 -4.36
N ARG A 36 2.31 8.45 -5.25
CA ARG A 36 1.44 8.55 -6.44
C ARG A 36 1.57 7.32 -7.33
N ASP A 37 2.79 6.85 -7.56
CA ASP A 37 3.05 5.65 -8.35
C ASP A 37 2.52 4.40 -7.64
N LEU A 38 2.67 4.35 -6.32
CA LEU A 38 2.13 3.26 -5.50
C LEU A 38 0.60 3.20 -5.52
N ILE A 39 -0.10 4.34 -5.46
CA ILE A 39 -1.56 4.40 -5.63
C ILE A 39 -1.95 3.93 -7.03
N ASN A 40 -1.23 4.37 -8.06
CA ASN A 40 -1.50 3.94 -9.43
C ASN A 40 -1.28 2.43 -9.61
N LEU A 41 -0.33 1.85 -8.89
CA LEU A 41 -0.12 0.41 -8.84
C LEU A 41 -1.28 -0.30 -8.12
N ALA A 42 -1.70 0.19 -6.95
CA ALA A 42 -2.83 -0.36 -6.19
C ALA A 42 -4.15 -0.30 -6.98
N LYS A 43 -4.35 0.74 -7.82
CA LYS A 43 -5.50 0.81 -8.73
C LYS A 43 -5.51 -0.30 -9.78
N LYS A 44 -4.34 -0.77 -10.22
CA LYS A 44 -4.21 -1.85 -11.21
C LYS A 44 -4.30 -3.23 -10.58
N ARG A 45 -4.07 -3.35 -9.27
CA ARG A 45 -3.91 -4.61 -8.55
C ARG A 45 -4.70 -4.56 -7.24
N THR A 46 -5.83 -5.24 -7.23
CA THR A 46 -6.81 -5.23 -6.13
C THR A 46 -6.30 -5.87 -4.83
N ASN A 47 -5.21 -6.63 -4.90
CA ASN A 47 -4.57 -7.27 -3.74
C ASN A 47 -3.53 -6.36 -3.05
N ILE A 48 -3.33 -5.12 -3.52
CA ILE A 48 -2.40 -4.15 -2.93
C ILE A 48 -3.19 -3.03 -2.26
N ILE A 49 -2.93 -2.81 -0.97
CA ILE A 49 -3.45 -1.67 -0.20
C ILE A 49 -2.30 -0.69 0.00
N SER A 50 -2.37 0.47 -0.66
CA SER A 50 -1.39 1.55 -0.50
C SER A 50 -1.78 2.45 0.68
N VAL A 51 -0.88 2.60 1.65
CA VAL A 51 -1.03 3.52 2.79
C VAL A 51 0.00 4.63 2.65
N ILE A 52 -0.46 5.84 2.31
CA ILE A 52 0.40 7.02 2.27
C ILE A 52 0.18 7.82 3.55
N GLU A 53 0.98 7.54 4.57
CA GLU A 53 0.93 8.28 5.84
C GLU A 53 2.33 8.50 6.41
N ASP A 54 2.51 9.58 7.17
CA ASP A 54 3.71 9.79 7.98
C ASP A 54 3.69 8.84 9.17
N ALA A 55 4.50 7.78 9.09
CA ALA A 55 4.66 6.81 10.17
C ALA A 55 5.14 7.41 11.50
N ARG A 56 5.54 8.69 11.53
CA ARG A 56 5.94 9.43 12.75
C ARG A 56 4.77 10.08 13.48
N HIS A 57 3.60 10.18 12.86
CA HIS A 57 2.37 10.64 13.50
C HIS A 57 1.43 9.45 13.72
N HIS A 58 1.61 8.73 14.83
CA HIS A 58 0.82 7.55 15.23
C HIS A 58 -0.66 7.84 15.55
N THR A 59 -1.19 9.03 15.25
CA THR A 59 -2.48 9.52 15.78
C THR A 59 -3.66 9.52 14.80
N ASN A 60 -3.60 8.84 13.65
CA ASN A 60 -4.79 8.74 12.78
C ASN A 60 -5.00 7.34 12.17
N THR A 61 -5.40 6.39 13.00
CA THR A 61 -5.98 5.10 12.60
C THR A 61 -7.39 5.28 12.02
N ALA A 62 -7.54 6.03 10.92
CA ALA A 62 -8.84 6.27 10.28
C ALA A 62 -9.11 5.37 9.06
N CYS A 63 -8.10 4.72 8.48
CA CYS A 63 -8.23 4.00 7.21
C CYS A 63 -7.79 2.53 7.31
N LEU A 64 -8.40 1.77 8.23
CA LEU A 64 -8.24 0.30 8.30
C LEU A 64 -9.56 -0.47 8.30
N SER A 65 -10.69 0.17 7.93
CA SER A 65 -11.96 -0.55 7.76
C SER A 65 -12.21 -0.92 6.29
N PRO A 66 -12.49 -2.20 5.97
CA PRO A 66 -12.74 -2.65 4.59
C PRO A 66 -14.11 -2.28 4.00
N TRP A 67 -14.86 -1.34 4.59
CA TRP A 67 -16.30 -1.15 4.32
C TRP A 67 -16.78 0.31 4.34
N TRP A 68 -15.99 1.27 3.87
CA TRP A 68 -16.47 2.65 3.67
C TRP A 68 -16.06 3.21 2.30
N MET A 69 -16.66 2.63 1.25
CA MET A 69 -17.25 3.32 0.09
C MET A 69 -17.98 2.29 -0.79
#